data_AF-A0A225TZ33-F1
#
_entry.id   AF-A0A225TZ33-F1
#
_cell.length_a   1.000
_cell.length_b   1.000
_cell.length_c   1.000
_cell.angle_alpha   90.00
_cell.angle_beta   90.00
_cell.angle_gamma   90.00
#
_symmetry.space_group_name_H-M   'P 1'
#
loop_
_entity.id
_entity.type
_entity.pdbx_description
1 polymer ?
#
loop_
_entity_poly.entity_id
_entity_poly.type
_entity_poly.pdbx_seq_one_letter_code
_entity_poly.pdbx_strand_id
1 'polypeptide(L)'
;MAELRAGGLAIIIGLKINVNLNGKCVVLQQLVRHLDEFISPVNDCIWIHDDPRNAWIVTGDVTHPSGEYGWSSLSPANLIPIDGDDFSNEDEHQKEREHA
;
A
#
# COMPACT_ATOMS: atom_id res chain seq x y z
N MET A 1 9.20 -10.55 7.54
CA MET A 1 8.27 -9.95 6.56
C MET A 1 8.69 -8.51 6.45
N ALA A 2 8.84 -7.99 5.23
CA ALA A 2 9.13 -6.57 5.06
C ALA A 2 8.01 -5.73 5.70
N GLU A 3 8.31 -4.48 6.02
CA GLU A 3 7.32 -3.56 6.58
C GLU A 3 6.54 -2.86 5.44
N LEU A 4 5.26 -2.55 5.70
CA LEU A 4 4.48 -1.70 4.81
C LEU A 4 5.08 -0.28 4.84
N ARG A 5 5.49 0.25 3.68
CA ARG A 5 6.09 1.58 3.54
C ARG A 5 5.44 2.38 2.42
N ALA A 6 5.43 3.70 2.55
CA ALA A 6 4.96 4.59 1.49
C ALA A 6 5.79 4.37 0.21
N GLY A 7 5.12 4.36 -0.94
CA GLY A 7 5.67 4.00 -2.25
C GLY A 7 5.84 2.50 -2.49
N GLY A 8 5.73 1.66 -1.47
CA GLY A 8 5.90 0.21 -1.60
C GLY A 8 4.69 -0.51 -2.18
N LEU A 9 4.92 -1.73 -2.68
CA LEU A 9 3.86 -2.61 -3.19
C LEU A 9 3.33 -3.56 -2.13
N ALA A 10 2.02 -3.83 -2.17
CA ALA A 10 1.35 -4.79 -1.30
C ALA A 10 0.25 -5.60 -2.02
N ILE A 11 -0.01 -6.82 -1.55
CA ILE A 11 -1.17 -7.63 -1.94
C ILE A 11 -2.28 -7.47 -0.92
N ILE A 12 -3.50 -7.26 -1.41
CA ILE A 12 -4.71 -7.22 -0.59
C ILE A 12 -5.11 -8.65 -0.19
N ILE A 13 -5.38 -8.87 1.10
CA ILE A 13 -5.82 -10.15 1.64
C ILE A 13 -6.92 -10.02 2.70
N GLY A 14 -7.67 -11.10 2.91
CA GLY A 14 -8.51 -11.26 4.10
C GLY A 14 -9.76 -10.37 4.16
N LEU A 15 -10.09 -9.61 3.12
CA LEU A 15 -11.33 -8.83 3.06
C LEU A 15 -12.54 -9.76 3.07
N LYS A 16 -13.61 -9.36 3.78
CA LYS A 16 -14.86 -10.11 3.92
C LYS A 16 -16.04 -9.52 3.14
N ILE A 17 -16.02 -8.22 2.87
CA ILE A 17 -17.08 -7.51 2.13
C ILE A 17 -16.66 -7.38 0.67
N ASN A 18 -15.57 -6.67 0.39
CA ASN A 18 -15.03 -6.50 -0.97
C ASN A 18 -14.06 -7.63 -1.34
N VAL A 19 -14.54 -8.87 -1.27
CA VAL A 19 -13.71 -10.07 -1.45
C VAL A 19 -13.05 -10.16 -2.82
N ASN A 20 -13.62 -9.52 -3.83
CA ASN A 20 -13.09 -9.43 -5.19
C ASN A 20 -11.81 -8.59 -5.30
N LEU A 21 -11.47 -7.82 -4.27
CA LEU A 21 -10.22 -7.06 -4.21
C LEU A 21 -9.07 -7.91 -3.64
N ASN A 22 -9.36 -9.04 -2.99
CA ASN A 22 -8.31 -9.94 -2.50
C ASN A 22 -7.46 -10.48 -3.67
N GLY A 23 -6.15 -10.50 -3.50
CA GLY A 23 -5.18 -10.91 -4.51
C GLY A 23 -4.72 -9.78 -5.44
N LYS A 24 -5.34 -8.60 -5.39
CA LYS A 24 -4.88 -7.45 -6.18
C LYS A 24 -3.62 -6.84 -5.56
N CYS A 25 -2.72 -6.41 -6.44
CA CYS A 25 -1.53 -5.64 -6.10
C CYS A 25 -1.88 -4.15 -6.06
N VAL A 26 -1.42 -3.45 -5.04
CA VAL A 26 -1.63 -2.02 -4.84
C VAL A 26 -0.36 -1.31 -4.42
N VAL A 27 -0.28 -0.02 -4.69
CA VAL A 27 0.78 0.86 -4.21
C VAL A 27 0.30 1.53 -2.92
N LEU A 28 1.12 1.48 -1.88
CA LEU A 28 0.89 2.15 -0.61
C LEU A 28 1.27 3.63 -0.74
N GLN A 29 0.32 4.55 -0.55
CA GLN A 29 0.60 5.99 -0.61
C GLN A 29 1.02 6.51 0.76
N GLN A 30 0.15 6.37 1.75
CA GLN A 30 0.39 6.85 3.12
C GLN A 30 -0.47 6.12 4.14
N LEU A 31 0.01 6.08 5.38
CA LEU A 31 -0.74 5.59 6.53
C LEU A 31 -1.50 6.76 7.17
N VAL A 32 -2.81 6.64 7.31
CA VAL A 32 -3.68 7.62 7.97
C VAL A 32 -4.24 7.05 9.27
N ARG A 33 -4.43 7.94 10.25
CA ARG A 33 -5.04 7.67 11.56
C ARG A 33 -6.40 8.35 11.64
N HIS A 34 -7.14 8.02 12.69
CA HIS A 34 -8.45 8.61 12.93
C HIS A 34 -8.39 10.15 12.94
N LEU A 35 -9.26 10.77 12.15
CA LEU A 35 -9.35 12.22 11.90
C LEU A 35 -8.18 12.84 11.15
N ASP A 36 -7.25 12.05 10.59
CA ASP A 36 -6.25 12.60 9.69
C ASP A 36 -6.91 13.05 8.38
N GLU A 37 -6.53 14.24 7.93
CA GLU A 37 -6.84 14.75 6.60
C GLU A 37 -5.84 14.24 5.58
N PHE A 38 -6.33 13.90 4.38
CA PHE A 38 -5.49 13.54 3.25
C PHE A 38 -6.10 13.97 1.93
N ILE A 39 -5.25 14.10 0.92
CA ILE A 39 -5.66 14.41 -0.44
C ILE A 39 -5.95 13.09 -1.17
N SER A 40 -7.12 12.98 -1.80
CA SER A 40 -7.44 11.84 -2.65
C SER A 40 -6.38 11.70 -3.74
N PRO A 41 -5.81 10.50 -3.93
CA PRO A 41 -4.76 10.30 -4.92
C PRO A 41 -5.27 10.36 -6.38
N VAL A 42 -6.57 10.55 -6.63
CA VAL A 42 -7.14 10.55 -7.99
C VAL A 42 -7.86 11.83 -8.40
N ASN A 43 -8.27 12.70 -7.47
CA ASN A 43 -9.04 13.91 -7.79
C ASN A 43 -8.73 15.15 -6.94
N ASP A 44 -7.64 15.11 -6.16
CA ASP A 44 -7.16 16.21 -5.31
C ASP A 44 -8.16 16.72 -4.25
N CYS A 45 -9.27 16.02 -4.03
CA CYS A 45 -10.23 16.38 -2.98
C CYS A 45 -9.70 15.99 -1.59
N ILE A 46 -10.00 16.80 -0.58
CA ILE A 46 -9.61 16.52 0.80
C ILE A 46 -10.62 15.54 1.41
N TRP A 47 -10.10 14.47 2.02
CA TRP A 47 -10.83 13.46 2.76
C TRP A 47 -10.38 13.44 4.22
N ILE A 48 -11.29 13.07 5.12
CA ILE A 48 -11.00 12.82 6.53
C ILE A 48 -11.19 11.33 6.78
N HIS A 49 -10.20 10.70 7.42
CA HIS A 49 -10.29 9.29 7.79
C HIS A 49 -11.12 9.11 9.07
N ASP A 50 -12.38 8.71 8.92
CA ASP A 50 -13.33 8.60 10.04
C ASP A 50 -13.28 7.25 10.79
N ASP A 51 -12.55 6.25 10.29
CA ASP A 51 -12.41 4.97 11.02
C ASP A 51 -11.45 5.12 12.22
N PRO A 52 -11.80 4.61 13.41
CA PRO A 52 -10.91 4.66 14.58
C PRO A 52 -9.60 3.86 14.41
N ARG A 53 -9.52 2.97 13.42
CA ARG A 53 -8.33 2.16 13.13
C ARG A 53 -7.52 2.82 12.04
N ASN A 54 -6.20 2.66 12.12
CA ASN A 54 -5.31 3.12 11.07
C ASN A 54 -5.59 2.39 9.75
N ALA A 55 -5.46 3.11 8.64
CA ALA A 55 -5.62 2.57 7.30
C ALA A 55 -4.50 3.07 6.38
N TRP A 56 -4.10 2.24 5.42
CA TRP A 56 -3.30 2.65 4.30
C TRP A 56 -4.20 3.20 3.21
N ILE A 57 -3.89 4.40 2.72
CA ILE A 57 -4.38 4.90 1.45
C ILE A 57 -3.59 4.18 0.37
N VAL A 58 -4.29 3.47 -0.51
CA VAL A 58 -3.68 2.66 -1.56
C VAL A 58 -4.22 3.05 -2.93
N THR A 59 -3.40 2.91 -3.97
CA THR A 59 -3.80 3.11 -5.36
C THR A 59 -3.62 1.84 -6.20
N GLY A 60 -4.38 1.74 -7.29
CA GLY A 60 -4.34 0.61 -8.22
C GLY A 60 -5.71 0.29 -8.79
N ASP A 61 -5.91 -0.96 -9.22
CA ASP A 61 -7.20 -1.46 -9.69
C ASP A 61 -8.12 -1.77 -8.48
N VAL A 62 -8.49 -0.75 -7.74
CA VAL A 62 -9.35 -0.81 -6.56
C VAL A 62 -10.43 0.27 -6.63
N THR A 63 -11.47 0.14 -5.81
CA THR A 63 -12.56 1.11 -5.75
C THR A 63 -12.84 1.44 -4.29
N HIS A 64 -12.80 2.73 -3.98
CA HIS A 64 -13.12 3.25 -2.66
C HIS A 64 -14.60 2.98 -2.36
N PRO A 65 -15.01 2.76 -1.10
CA PRO A 65 -16.41 2.53 -0.75
C PRO A 65 -17.40 3.61 -1.21
N SER A 66 -16.95 4.84 -1.48
CA SER A 66 -17.77 5.90 -2.07
C SER A 66 -18.04 5.73 -3.57
N GLY A 67 -17.45 4.73 -4.23
CA GLY A 67 -17.56 4.47 -5.67
C GLY A 67 -16.41 5.05 -6.52
N GLU A 68 -15.44 5.71 -5.90
CA GLU A 68 -14.30 6.30 -6.61
C GLU A 68 -13.28 5.23 -7.00
N TYR A 69 -13.06 5.04 -8.31
CA TYR A 69 -12.11 4.07 -8.84
C TYR A 69 -10.68 4.62 -8.81
N GLY A 70 -9.71 3.72 -8.58
CA GLY A 70 -8.28 4.03 -8.63
C GLY A 70 -7.60 4.07 -7.26
N TRP A 71 -8.37 4.09 -6.17
CA TRP A 71 -7.85 4.06 -4.81
C TRP A 71 -8.82 3.44 -3.80
N SER A 72 -8.34 3.14 -2.60
CA SER A 72 -9.15 2.74 -1.45
C SER A 72 -8.39 2.99 -0.14
N SER A 73 -9.08 2.94 0.99
CA SER A 73 -8.48 2.79 2.32
C SER A 73 -8.56 1.34 2.76
N LEU A 74 -7.46 0.78 3.30
CA LEU A 74 -7.38 -0.61 3.74
C LEU A 74 -6.65 -0.73 5.07
N SER A 75 -7.12 -1.61 5.95
CA SER A 75 -6.40 -1.90 7.20
C SER A 75 -5.02 -2.51 6.89
N PRO A 76 -3.98 -2.18 7.67
CA PRO A 76 -2.68 -2.87 7.58
C PRO A 76 -2.81 -4.40 7.69
N ALA A 77 -3.79 -4.91 8.44
CA ALA A 77 -4.04 -6.35 8.58
C ALA A 77 -4.55 -7.02 7.28
N ASN A 78 -4.99 -6.22 6.29
CA ASN A 78 -5.45 -6.68 5.00
C ASN A 78 -4.38 -6.52 3.90
N LEU A 79 -3.13 -6.24 4.26
CA LEU A 79 -2.05 -5.97 3.32
C LEU A 79 -0.83 -6.82 3.65
N ILE A 80 -0.27 -7.49 2.64
CA ILE A 80 1.03 -8.15 2.72
C ILE A 80 1.99 -7.40 1.79
N PRO A 81 3.13 -6.87 2.27
CA PRO A 81 4.10 -6.22 1.40
C PRO A 81 4.69 -7.23 0.40
N ILE A 82 4.86 -6.79 -0.84
CA ILE A 82 5.47 -7.56 -1.94
C ILE A 82 6.96 -7.29 -1.99
N ASP A 83 7.37 -6.06 -1.68
CA ASP A 83 8.77 -5.69 -1.64
C ASP A 83 9.41 -6.51 -0.52
N GLY A 84 10.13 -7.57 -0.92
CA GLY A 84 11.14 -8.18 -0.08
C GLY A 84 12.17 -7.10 0.27
N ASP A 85 12.86 -7.27 1.40
CA ASP A 85 14.05 -6.49 1.71
C ASP A 85 14.79 -6.18 0.40
N ASP A 86 14.81 -4.89 0.01
CA ASP A 86 15.65 -4.46 -1.09
C ASP A 86 17.00 -5.12 -0.81
N PHE A 87 17.56 -5.79 -1.82
CA PHE A 87 18.93 -6.31 -1.78
C PHE A 87 19.94 -5.14 -1.72
N SER A 88 19.73 -4.20 -0.81
CA SER A 88 20.74 -3.33 -0.20
C SER A 88 21.67 -4.15 0.71
N ASN A 89 21.85 -5.45 0.45
CA ASN A 89 23.05 -6.12 0.88
C ASN A 89 24.16 -5.56 -0.01
N GLU A 90 25.10 -4.88 0.61
CA GLU A 90 26.38 -4.44 0.02
C GLU A 90 27.16 -5.59 -0.66
N ASP A 91 26.68 -6.83 -0.62
CA ASP A 91 27.28 -8.03 -1.20
C ASP A 91 27.09 -8.19 -2.72
N GLU A 92 26.18 -7.46 -3.39
CA GLU A 92 26.12 -7.52 -4.87
C GLU A 92 27.23 -6.70 -5.56
N HIS A 93 27.92 -5.80 -4.85
CA HIS A 93 29.05 -5.05 -5.40
C HIS A 93 30.35 -5.88 -5.53
N GLN A 94 30.40 -7.10 -4.96
CA GLN A 94 31.60 -7.94 -5.04
C GLN A 94 31.68 -8.79 -6.32
N LYS A 95 30.57 -8.99 -7.05
CA LYS A 95 30.58 -9.82 -8.28
C LYS A 95 31.14 -9.12 -9.51
N GLU A 96 31.30 -7.80 -9.50
CA GLU A 96 31.90 -7.06 -10.63
C GLU A 96 33.42 -6.88 -10.52
N ARG A 97 34.07 -7.24 -9.39
CA ARG A 97 35.51 -6.98 -9.18
C ARG A 97 36.42 -8.21 -9.30
N GLU A 98 35.87 -9.41 -9.49
CA GLU A 98 36.67 -10.63 -9.65
C GLU A 98 36.93 -11.04 -11.12
N HIS A 99 36.47 -10.24 -12.09
CA HIS A 99 36.65 -10.49 -13.52
C HIS A 99 37.40 -9.36 -14.27
N ALA A 100 38.30 -8.65 -13.59
CA ALA A 100 39.24 -7.71 -14.22
C ALA A 100 40.69 -8.19 -14.07
#